data_AF-G0S9E2-F1
#
_entry.id   AF-G0S9E2-F1
#
_cell.length_a   1.000
_cell.length_b   1.000
_cell.length_c   1.000
_cell.angle_alpha   90.00
_cell.angle_beta   90.00
_cell.angle_gamma   90.00
#
_symmetry.space_group_name_H-M   'P 1'
#
loop_
_entity.id
_entity.type
_entity.pdbx_description
1 polymer ?
#
loop_
_entity_poly.entity_id
_entity_poly.type
_entity_poly.pdbx_seq_one_letter_code
_entity_poly.pdbx_strand_id
1 'polypeptide(L)'
;MSAQNSAGIQTLLDAEREAQKIVQKAREYRTKRVREARDEAKKEIEAYRAQKEAEYRAFEAEHTRGNKQAEEEANREAEAKIAAIKEAGKKNQDKVIEQLLEAVYTAKAIPTS
;
A
#
# COMPACT_ATOMS: atom_id res chain seq x y z
N MET A 1 78.09 33.91 6.73
CA MET A 1 76.89 33.54 7.52
C MET A 1 75.58 33.91 6.80
N SER A 2 75.43 33.55 5.51
CA SER A 2 74.22 33.88 4.71
C SER A 2 73.55 32.63 4.13
N ALA A 3 74.32 31.61 3.75
CA ALA A 3 73.81 30.35 3.20
C ALA A 3 73.03 29.48 4.21
N GLN A 4 73.35 29.56 5.52
CA GLN A 4 72.59 28.87 6.57
C GLN A 4 71.20 29.48 6.80
N ASN A 5 71.04 30.79 6.58
CA ASN A 5 69.73 31.44 6.68
C ASN A 5 68.81 31.07 5.50
N SER A 6 69.33 30.94 4.29
CA SER A 6 68.53 30.56 3.13
C SER A 6 68.06 29.10 3.17
N ALA A 7 68.89 28.18 3.67
CA ALA A 7 68.53 26.76 3.79
C ALA A 7 67.43 26.51 4.85
N GLY A 8 67.49 27.22 5.98
CA GLY A 8 66.46 27.15 7.03
C GLY A 8 65.12 27.70 6.57
N ILE A 9 65.11 28.84 5.86
CA ILE A 9 63.89 29.43 5.29
C ILE A 9 63.26 28.48 4.26
N GLN A 10 64.05 27.86 3.39
CA GLN A 10 63.52 26.92 2.41
C GLN A 10 62.84 25.71 3.07
N THR A 11 63.43 25.19 4.15
CA THR A 11 62.85 24.08 4.92
C THR A 11 61.51 24.47 5.57
N LEU A 12 61.40 25.70 6.09
CA LEU A 12 60.14 26.21 6.64
C LEU A 12 59.06 26.39 5.57
N LEU A 13 59.42 26.90 4.39
CA LEU A 13 58.50 27.04 3.27
C LEU A 13 57.97 25.70 2.76
N ASP A 14 58.84 24.68 2.71
CA ASP A 14 58.43 23.34 2.30
C ASP A 14 57.56 22.67 3.37
N ALA A 15 57.86 22.86 4.65
CA ALA A 15 57.00 22.44 5.76
C ALA A 15 55.62 23.13 5.72
N GLU A 16 55.57 24.43 5.39
CA GLU A 16 54.31 25.17 5.24
C GLU A 16 53.45 24.60 4.10
N ARG A 17 54.06 24.31 2.94
CA ARG A 17 53.37 23.69 1.81
C ARG A 17 52.81 22.31 2.15
N GLU A 18 53.58 21.48 2.84
CA GLU A 18 53.11 20.16 3.26
C GLU A 18 51.99 20.26 4.29
N ALA A 19 52.09 21.18 5.25
CA ALA A 19 51.01 21.44 6.20
C ALA A 19 49.72 21.89 5.50
N GLN A 20 49.83 22.80 4.52
CA GLN A 20 48.69 23.25 3.71
C GLN A 20 48.04 22.08 2.94
N LYS A 21 48.85 21.22 2.31
CA LYS A 21 48.34 20.01 1.61
C LYS A 21 47.60 19.07 2.55
N ILE A 22 48.12 18.85 3.77
CA ILE A 22 47.46 18.00 4.77
C ILE A 22 46.09 18.57 5.16
N VAL A 23 46.03 19.88 5.42
CA VAL A 23 44.78 20.57 5.77
C VAL A 23 43.78 20.52 4.61
N GLN A 24 44.22 20.72 3.38
CA GLN A 24 43.36 20.64 2.21
C GLN A 24 42.78 19.24 2.02
N LYS A 25 43.62 18.19 2.09
CA LYS A 25 43.17 16.80 2.02
C LYS A 25 42.15 16.48 3.12
N ALA A 26 42.36 16.97 4.34
CA ALA A 26 41.40 16.77 5.44
C ALA A 26 40.04 17.44 5.16
N ARG A 27 40.04 18.65 4.58
CA ARG A 27 38.80 19.36 4.20
C ARG A 27 38.05 18.65 3.08
N GLU A 28 38.78 18.17 2.07
CA GLU A 28 38.23 17.38 0.96
C GLU A 28 37.65 16.06 1.47
N TYR A 29 38.37 15.33 2.32
CA TYR A 29 37.91 14.10 2.94
C TYR A 29 36.63 14.30 3.75
N ARG A 30 36.58 15.35 4.58
CA ARG A 30 35.36 15.69 5.35
C ARG A 30 34.18 15.96 4.41
N THR A 31 34.40 16.73 3.35
CA THR A 31 33.34 17.07 2.39
C THR A 31 32.84 15.84 1.64
N LYS A 32 33.76 14.96 1.25
CA LYS A 32 33.45 13.67 0.61
C LYS A 32 32.61 12.79 1.54
N ARG A 33 33.03 12.61 2.80
CA ARG A 33 32.29 11.83 3.80
C ARG A 33 30.88 12.34 4.05
N VAL A 34 30.69 13.66 4.11
CA VAL A 34 29.35 14.26 4.27
C VAL A 34 28.46 13.98 3.05
N ARG A 35 29.01 14.05 1.84
CA ARG A 35 28.27 13.72 0.61
C ARG A 35 27.90 12.24 0.57
N GLU A 36 28.85 11.36 0.84
CA GLU A 36 28.64 9.92 0.90
C GLU A 36 27.55 9.55 1.91
N ALA A 37 27.62 10.07 3.14
CA ALA A 37 26.59 9.82 4.16
C ALA A 37 25.19 10.30 3.72
N ARG A 38 25.11 11.46 3.05
CA ARG A 38 23.83 11.96 2.52
C ARG A 38 23.29 11.06 1.41
N ASP A 39 24.16 10.61 0.51
CA ASP A 39 23.75 9.80 -0.63
C ASP A 39 23.39 8.37 -0.20
N GLU A 40 24.08 7.82 0.80
CA GLU A 40 23.71 6.56 1.47
C GLU A 40 22.36 6.66 2.18
N ALA A 41 22.13 7.71 2.97
CA ALA A 41 20.84 7.93 3.63
C ALA A 41 19.68 8.06 2.62
N LYS A 42 19.91 8.74 1.49
CA LYS A 42 18.91 8.82 0.41
C LYS A 42 18.58 7.45 -0.18
N LYS A 43 19.62 6.64 -0.47
CA LYS A 43 19.42 5.28 -0.97
C LYS A 43 18.65 4.41 0.02
N GLU A 44 18.95 4.52 1.31
CA GLU A 44 18.24 3.78 2.35
C GLU A 44 16.77 4.20 2.45
N ILE A 45 16.48 5.51 2.38
CA ILE A 45 15.10 6.02 2.35
C ILE A 45 14.35 5.52 1.12
N GLU A 46 14.98 5.53 -0.06
CA GLU A 46 14.37 5.03 -1.30
C GLU A 46 14.11 3.52 -1.23
N ALA A 47 15.05 2.75 -0.72
CA ALA A 47 14.88 1.31 -0.51
C ALA A 47 13.74 1.02 0.48
N TYR A 48 13.67 1.75 1.60
CA TYR A 48 12.60 1.61 2.57
C TYR A 48 11.23 1.97 1.99
N ARG A 49 11.15 3.05 1.20
CA ARG A 49 9.91 3.41 0.48
C ARG A 49 9.50 2.34 -0.51
N ALA A 50 10.42 1.82 -1.30
CA ALA A 50 10.14 0.76 -2.27
C ALA A 50 9.66 -0.52 -1.57
N GLN A 51 10.26 -0.88 -0.43
CA GLN A 51 9.83 -2.01 0.38
C GLN A 51 8.40 -1.80 0.91
N LYS A 52 8.11 -0.63 1.49
CA LYS A 52 6.78 -0.34 2.04
C LYS A 52 5.70 -0.26 0.97
N GLU A 53 6.01 0.29 -0.20
CA GLU A 53 5.13 0.28 -1.36
C GLU A 53 4.85 -1.16 -1.84
N ALA A 54 5.87 -2.03 -1.87
CA ALA A 54 5.70 -3.43 -2.24
C ALA A 54 4.84 -4.19 -1.21
N GLU A 55 5.07 -3.98 0.09
CA GLU A 55 4.24 -4.52 1.18
C GLU A 55 2.79 -4.03 1.06
N TYR A 56 2.58 -2.74 0.80
CA TYR A 56 1.25 -2.16 0.61
C TYR A 56 0.52 -2.76 -0.59
N ARG A 57 1.19 -2.87 -1.74
CA ARG A 57 0.60 -3.49 -2.95
C ARG A 57 0.30 -4.97 -2.75
N ALA A 58 1.15 -5.71 -2.04
CA ALA A 58 0.89 -7.10 -1.71
C ALA A 58 -0.35 -7.22 -0.81
N PHE A 59 -0.44 -6.35 0.22
CA PHE A 59 -1.59 -6.29 1.11
C PHE A 59 -2.87 -5.92 0.36
N GLU A 60 -2.84 -4.92 -0.52
CA GLU A 60 -3.97 -4.56 -1.39
C GLU A 60 -4.38 -5.73 -2.28
N ALA A 61 -3.43 -6.42 -2.93
CA ALA A 61 -3.73 -7.54 -3.80
C ALA A 61 -4.36 -8.72 -3.03
N GLU A 62 -3.89 -9.00 -1.82
CA GLU A 62 -4.40 -10.06 -0.96
C GLU A 62 -5.80 -9.73 -0.43
N HIS A 63 -6.02 -8.49 0.03
CA HIS A 63 -7.33 -8.07 0.57
C HIS A 63 -8.37 -7.82 -0.53
N THR A 64 -7.94 -7.36 -1.72
CA THR A 64 -8.84 -7.23 -2.88
C THR A 64 -9.30 -8.60 -3.40
N ARG A 65 -8.48 -9.66 -3.26
CA ARG A 65 -8.89 -11.03 -3.60
C ARG A 65 -9.93 -11.59 -2.64
N GLY A 66 -9.84 -11.26 -1.35
CA GLY A 66 -10.85 -11.65 -0.36
C GLY A 66 -12.25 -11.15 -0.72
N ASN A 67 -12.36 -9.90 -1.20
CA ASN A 67 -13.64 -9.34 -1.62
C ASN A 67 -14.25 -10.10 -2.81
N LYS A 68 -13.45 -10.49 -3.81
CA LYS A 68 -13.96 -11.23 -4.97
C LYS A 68 -14.47 -12.63 -4.62
N GLN A 69 -13.74 -13.35 -3.76
CA GLN A 69 -14.17 -14.68 -3.33
C GLN A 69 -15.45 -14.61 -2.50
N ALA A 70 -15.53 -13.67 -1.55
CA ALA A 70 -16.74 -13.44 -0.77
C ALA A 70 -17.93 -13.01 -1.64
N GLU A 71 -17.70 -12.17 -2.65
CA GLU A 71 -18.72 -11.75 -3.62
C GLU A 71 -19.20 -12.91 -4.50
N GLU A 72 -18.29 -13.73 -5.03
CA GLU A 72 -18.64 -14.92 -5.81
C GLU A 72 -19.44 -15.94 -4.98
N GLU A 73 -19.06 -16.18 -3.72
CA GLU A 73 -19.76 -17.09 -2.83
C GLU A 73 -21.15 -16.55 -2.43
N ALA A 74 -21.25 -15.25 -2.12
CA ALA A 74 -22.53 -14.60 -1.86
C ALA A 74 -23.46 -14.64 -3.08
N ASN A 75 -22.93 -14.44 -4.30
CA ASN A 75 -23.69 -14.54 -5.53
C ASN A 75 -24.20 -15.96 -5.77
N ARG A 76 -23.37 -16.99 -5.56
CA ARG A 76 -23.80 -18.39 -5.66
C ARG A 76 -24.91 -18.73 -4.66
N GLU A 77 -24.77 -18.31 -3.41
CA GLU A 77 -25.83 -18.50 -2.41
C GLU A 77 -27.12 -17.78 -2.79
N ALA A 78 -27.02 -16.55 -3.29
CA ALA A 78 -28.17 -15.76 -3.73
C ALA A 78 -28.89 -16.44 -4.89
N GLU A 79 -28.16 -16.93 -5.90
CA GLU A 79 -28.72 -17.67 -7.02
C GLU A 79 -29.42 -18.95 -6.56
N ALA A 80 -28.82 -19.71 -5.64
CA ALA A 80 -29.43 -20.90 -5.06
C ALA A 80 -30.73 -20.58 -4.30
N LYS A 81 -30.74 -19.50 -3.50
CA LYS A 81 -31.93 -19.03 -2.79
C LYS A 81 -33.02 -18.56 -3.76
N ILE A 82 -32.65 -17.84 -4.82
CA ILE A 82 -33.59 -17.41 -5.87
C ILE A 82 -34.21 -18.62 -6.57
N ALA A 83 -33.42 -19.65 -6.89
CA ALA A 83 -33.91 -20.87 -7.49
C ALA A 83 -34.92 -21.58 -6.57
N ALA A 84 -34.58 -21.72 -5.28
CA ALA A 84 -35.47 -22.31 -4.28
C ALA A 84 -36.78 -21.52 -4.11
N ILE A 85 -36.72 -20.18 -4.08
CA ILE A 85 -37.91 -19.30 -4.02
C ILE A 85 -38.77 -19.48 -5.26
N LYS A 86 -38.18 -19.54 -6.46
CA LYS A 86 -38.91 -19.77 -7.71
C LYS A 86 -39.62 -21.12 -7.72
N GLU A 87 -38.96 -22.16 -7.22
CA GLU A 87 -39.55 -23.51 -7.15
C GLU A 87 -40.69 -23.56 -6.12
N ALA A 88 -40.47 -23.02 -4.92
CA ALA A 88 -41.50 -22.91 -3.89
C ALA A 88 -42.69 -22.06 -4.36
N GLY A 89 -42.43 -20.98 -5.09
CA GLY A 89 -43.44 -20.13 -5.72
C GLY A 89 -44.29 -20.92 -6.71
N LYS A 90 -43.66 -21.61 -7.66
CA LYS A 90 -44.38 -22.47 -8.63
C LYS A 90 -45.21 -23.54 -7.97
N LYS A 91 -44.68 -24.21 -6.94
CA LYS A 91 -45.37 -25.28 -6.23
C LYS A 91 -46.63 -24.80 -5.49
N ASN A 92 -46.58 -23.59 -4.95
CA ASN A 92 -47.68 -23.03 -4.15
C ASN A 92 -48.59 -22.10 -4.97
N GLN A 93 -48.23 -21.77 -6.21
CA GLN A 93 -48.94 -20.83 -7.05
C GLN A 93 -50.41 -21.23 -7.26
N ASP A 94 -50.66 -22.48 -7.65
CA ASP A 94 -52.01 -22.97 -7.93
C ASP A 94 -52.90 -22.92 -6.68
N LYS A 95 -52.35 -23.30 -5.53
CA LYS A 95 -53.04 -23.26 -4.24
C LYS A 95 -53.38 -21.84 -3.81
N VAL A 96 -52.48 -20.88 -4.03
CA VAL A 96 -52.73 -19.46 -3.71
C VAL A 96 -53.78 -18.88 -4.65
N ILE A 97 -53.75 -19.23 -5.95
CA ILE A 97 -54.77 -18.81 -6.91
C ILE A 97 -56.15 -19.34 -6.51
N GLU A 98 -56.24 -20.61 -6.13
CA GLU A 98 -57.49 -21.23 -5.67
C GLU A 98 -58.04 -20.54 -4.42
N GLN A 99 -57.20 -20.28 -3.42
CA GLN A 99 -57.60 -19.56 -2.20
C GLN A 99 -58.04 -18.12 -2.47
N LEU A 100 -57.37 -17.41 -3.38
CA LEU A 100 -57.74 -16.04 -3.77
C LEU A 100 -59.08 -16.03 -4.51
N LEU A 101 -59.30 -16.97 -5.44
CA LEU A 101 -60.57 -17.10 -6.15
C LEU A 101 -61.70 -17.46 -5.17
N GLU A 102 -61.48 -18.43 -4.28
CA GLU A 102 -62.44 -18.78 -3.24
C GLU A 102 -62.79 -17.57 -2.36
N ALA A 103 -61.80 -16.82 -1.88
CA ALA A 103 -62.04 -15.62 -1.07
C ALA A 103 -62.85 -14.53 -1.81
N VAL A 104 -62.65 -14.39 -3.14
CA VAL A 104 -63.39 -13.41 -3.96
C VAL A 104 -64.82 -13.89 -4.26
N TYR A 105 -65.02 -15.18 -4.51
CA TYR A 105 -66.34 -15.74 -4.81
C TYR A 105 -67.19 -15.97 -3.56
N THR A 106 -66.57 -16.09 -2.38
CA THR A 106 -67.28 -16.28 -1.11
C THR A 106 -67.73 -14.93 -0.55
N ALA A 107 -68.92 -14.48 -0.96
CA ALA A 107 -69.54 -13.29 -0.39
C ALA A 107 -69.90 -13.51 1.10
N LYS A 108 -69.03 -13.09 2.01
CA LYS A 108 -69.41 -12.87 3.41
C LYS A 108 -70.18 -11.57 3.50
N ALA A 109 -71.50 -11.65 3.37
CA ALA A 109 -72.38 -10.54 3.73
C ALA A 109 -72.23 -10.29 5.24
N ILE A 110 -71.61 -9.17 5.61
CA ILE A 110 -71.60 -8.68 6.98
C ILE A 110 -72.90 -7.90 7.13
N PRO A 111 -73.87 -8.37 7.94
CA PRO A 111 -75.06 -7.59 8.20
C PRO A 111 -74.64 -6.35 9.00
N THR A 112 -74.87 -5.18 8.43
CA THR A 112 -74.74 -3.90 9.15
C THR A 112 -75.82 -3.86 10.22
N SER A 113 -75.40 -3.88 11.49
CA SER A 113 -76.27 -3.59 12.64
C SER A 113 -76.59 -2.10 12.72
#